data_AF-A0A3C0J0T3-F1
#
_entry.id   AF-A0A3C0J0T3-F1
#
_cell.length_a   1.000
_cell.length_b   1.000
_cell.length_c   1.000
_cell.angle_alpha   90.00
_cell.angle_beta   90.00
_cell.angle_gamma   90.00
#
_symmetry.space_group_name_H-M   'P 1'
#
loop_
_entity.id
_entity.type
_entity.pdbx_description
1 polymer ?
#
loop_
_entity_poly.entity_id
_entity_poly.type
_entity_poly.pdbx_seq_one_letter_code
_entity_poly.pdbx_strand_id
1 'polypeptide(L)'
;ALLKAKLARRDAGHAVEEGSGVTSLGGLDLARLGAAADMLVAAGDEAQMSFGAEALDADRAAWQRPEDLEGAVARAGRRAVEAYEAHGHDPQYIDLVLDRESFDYFYQVARSRRADFLMGLVRTMADLTNILICMRLRLIGKSADFARDVLLPRGSVDRDALLAVYGEPDDAFWSFFKHTSYDRPVDQALRARRDSGSLSAFENVIQAHLARAAAEGGMIDMGYEPVLAYLMAREDEADRLRRIFVGKLNRLPAEIVRERLCGTHA
;
A
#
# COMPACT_ATOMS: atom_id res chain seq x y z
N ALA A 1 -0.81 9.37 4.82
CA ALA A 1 -0.59 10.81 4.51
C ALA A 1 -0.87 11.75 5.68
N LEU A 2 -2.09 11.77 6.25
CA LEU A 2 -2.45 12.67 7.36
C LEU A 2 -1.60 12.45 8.62
N LEU A 3 -1.40 11.19 9.03
CA LEU A 3 -0.55 10.83 10.17
C LEU A 3 0.90 11.31 10.00
N LYS A 4 1.51 11.09 8.82
CA LYS A 4 2.85 11.59 8.48
C LYS A 4 2.97 13.10 8.61
N ALA A 5 2.00 13.83 8.06
CA ALA A 5 2.02 15.28 8.10
C ALA A 5 1.89 15.80 9.55
N LYS A 6 1.09 15.15 10.39
CA LYS A 6 0.96 15.50 11.81
C LYS A 6 2.23 15.20 12.61
N LEU A 7 2.84 14.02 12.43
CA LEU A 7 4.11 13.66 13.09
C LEU A 7 5.26 14.58 12.67
N ALA A 8 5.41 14.85 11.38
CA ALA A 8 6.45 15.77 10.89
C ALA A 8 6.26 17.20 11.43
N ARG A 9 5.02 17.65 11.67
CA ARG A 9 4.72 18.95 12.29
C ARG A 9 4.99 18.96 13.79
N ARG A 10 4.67 17.86 14.51
CA ARG A 10 5.03 17.66 15.92
C ARG A 10 6.54 17.78 16.10
N ASP A 11 7.30 17.04 15.29
CA ASP A 11 8.76 16.99 15.39
C ASP A 11 9.41 18.33 14.93
N ALA A 12 8.72 19.11 14.10
CA ALA A 12 9.13 20.45 13.70
C ALA A 12 8.63 21.58 14.63
N GLY A 13 7.87 21.29 15.69
CA GLY A 13 7.43 22.27 16.70
C GLY A 13 6.42 23.34 16.25
N HIS A 14 5.62 23.08 15.20
CA HIS A 14 4.64 24.07 14.68
C HIS A 14 3.21 23.82 15.19
N ALA A 15 2.54 24.88 15.68
CA ALA A 15 1.15 24.84 16.15
C ALA A 15 0.11 24.73 15.00
N VAL A 16 -1.05 24.16 15.32
CA VAL A 16 -2.10 23.72 14.38
C VAL A 16 -3.05 24.86 13.98
N GLU A 17 -3.25 25.05 12.67
CA GLU A 17 -4.52 25.52 12.12
C GLU A 17 -5.05 24.46 11.12
N GLU A 18 -6.32 24.08 11.29
CA GLU A 18 -6.99 23.02 10.52
C GLU A 18 -7.55 23.56 9.20
N GLY A 19 -7.20 22.92 8.09
CA GLY A 19 -7.91 23.07 6.82
C GLY A 19 -9.05 22.07 6.75
N SER A 20 -10.29 22.55 6.66
CA SER A 20 -11.50 21.74 6.49
C SER A 20 -11.49 21.03 5.13
N GLY A 21 -11.00 19.80 5.08
CA GLY A 21 -11.08 18.93 3.91
C GLY A 21 -12.45 18.29 3.81
N VAL A 22 -13.39 18.95 3.13
CA VAL A 22 -14.69 18.38 2.79
C VAL A 22 -14.52 17.32 1.72
N THR A 23 -14.71 16.04 2.06
CA THR A 23 -15.18 15.02 1.11
C THR A 23 -15.78 13.83 1.87
N SER A 24 -17.11 13.74 1.92
CA SER A 24 -17.82 12.56 2.42
C SER A 24 -17.94 11.53 1.29
N LEU A 25 -16.90 10.73 1.10
CA LEU A 25 -16.97 9.53 0.26
C LEU A 25 -16.52 8.33 1.09
N GLY A 26 -17.50 7.52 1.50
CA GLY A 26 -17.30 6.31 2.29
C GLY A 26 -17.68 6.47 3.77
N GLY A 27 -18.11 5.38 4.41
CA GLY A 27 -18.49 5.31 5.83
C GLY A 27 -17.33 5.48 6.82
N LEU A 28 -16.21 6.06 6.39
CA LEU A 28 -15.08 6.44 7.22
C LEU A 28 -15.20 7.92 7.56
N ASP A 29 -15.47 8.22 8.83
CA ASP A 29 -15.51 9.59 9.33
C ASP A 29 -14.07 10.13 9.43
N LEU A 30 -13.68 10.91 8.42
CA LEU A 30 -12.35 11.53 8.34
C LEU A 30 -12.05 12.46 9.53
N ALA A 31 -13.07 13.06 10.16
CA ALA A 31 -12.88 13.87 11.36
C ALA A 31 -12.56 12.98 12.56
N ARG A 32 -13.23 11.84 12.71
CA ARG A 32 -12.86 10.83 13.72
C ARG A 32 -11.49 10.22 13.46
N LEU A 33 -11.12 9.94 12.22
CA LEU A 33 -9.78 9.48 11.87
C LEU A 33 -8.72 10.55 12.16
N GLY A 34 -9.06 11.82 11.94
CA GLY A 34 -8.24 12.98 12.34
C GLY A 34 -8.02 13.01 13.86
N ALA A 35 -9.10 12.92 14.64
CA ALA A 35 -9.05 12.89 16.10
C ALA A 35 -8.29 11.66 16.64
N ALA A 36 -8.45 10.50 16.01
CA ALA A 36 -7.67 9.31 16.32
C ALA A 36 -6.18 9.54 16.04
N ALA A 37 -5.82 10.13 14.89
CA ALA A 37 -4.44 10.48 14.60
C ALA A 37 -3.87 11.48 15.63
N ASP A 38 -4.65 12.47 16.07
CA ASP A 38 -4.22 13.40 17.12
C ASP A 38 -3.98 12.72 18.46
N MET A 39 -4.87 11.80 18.88
CA MET A 39 -4.67 10.99 20.08
C MET A 39 -3.41 10.12 19.99
N LEU A 40 -3.11 9.56 18.81
CA LEU A 40 -1.92 8.75 18.59
C LEU A 40 -0.63 9.56 18.67
N VAL A 41 -0.65 10.76 18.08
CA VAL A 41 0.49 11.69 18.12
C VAL A 41 0.74 12.16 19.56
N ALA A 42 -0.31 12.44 20.33
CA ALA A 42 -0.23 12.83 21.73
C ALA A 42 0.21 11.67 22.66
N ALA A 43 -0.25 10.44 22.41
CA ALA A 43 0.16 9.27 23.19
C ALA A 43 1.64 8.90 23.00
N GLY A 44 2.23 9.24 21.84
CA GLY A 44 3.67 9.12 21.61
C GLY A 44 4.52 9.99 22.55
N ASP A 45 3.99 11.14 23.01
CA ASP A 45 4.67 12.00 23.98
C ASP A 45 4.70 11.39 25.40
N GLU A 46 3.74 10.52 25.75
CA GLU A 46 3.67 9.86 27.07
C GLU A 46 4.48 8.53 27.13
N ALA A 47 4.75 7.90 25.98
CA ALA A 47 5.37 6.58 25.89
C ALA A 47 6.91 6.56 26.06
N GLN A 48 7.55 7.69 26.39
CA GLN A 48 8.98 7.75 26.74
C GLN A 48 9.35 6.97 28.03
N MET A 49 8.40 6.28 28.67
CA MET A 49 8.61 5.46 29.87
C MET A 49 8.17 4.00 29.65
N SER A 50 9.08 3.23 29.05
CA SER A 50 9.13 1.75 28.91
C SER A 50 8.12 1.06 27.97
N PHE A 51 8.59 0.22 27.04
CA PHE A 51 8.60 -1.25 27.16
C PHE A 51 9.20 -1.93 25.90
N GLY A 52 9.74 -3.14 26.08
CA GLY A 52 10.48 -3.91 25.07
C GLY A 52 9.65 -4.85 24.17
N ALA A 53 10.37 -5.55 23.29
CA ALA A 53 9.95 -6.30 22.10
C ALA A 53 8.99 -7.50 22.26
N GLU A 54 8.26 -7.65 23.37
CA GLU A 54 7.35 -8.78 23.62
C GLU A 54 5.88 -8.52 23.21
N ALA A 55 5.56 -7.33 22.70
CA ALA A 55 4.19 -6.94 22.32
C ALA A 55 3.66 -7.58 21.01
N LEU A 56 4.49 -8.34 20.29
CA LEU A 56 4.15 -8.91 18.98
C LEU A 56 3.18 -10.10 19.02
N ASP A 57 3.00 -10.78 20.16
CA ASP A 57 2.23 -12.03 20.25
C ASP A 57 0.92 -11.94 21.04
N ALA A 58 0.76 -10.95 21.93
CA ALA A 58 -0.43 -10.81 22.80
C ALA A 58 -1.69 -10.31 22.06
N ASP A 59 -1.52 -9.68 20.91
CA ASP A 59 -2.61 -9.03 20.14
C ASP A 59 -3.37 -10.01 19.22
N ARG A 60 -3.09 -11.32 19.35
CA ARG A 60 -3.85 -12.41 18.68
C ARG A 60 -5.26 -12.62 19.23
N ALA A 61 -5.58 -12.09 20.41
CA ALA A 61 -6.93 -12.20 20.99
C ALA A 61 -7.92 -11.15 20.42
N ALA A 62 -7.43 -10.13 19.71
CA ALA A 62 -8.21 -8.99 19.22
C ALA A 62 -8.82 -9.17 17.81
N TRP A 63 -8.93 -10.41 17.31
CA TRP A 63 -9.74 -10.73 16.11
C TRP A 63 -11.25 -10.67 16.38
N GLN A 64 -11.72 -9.74 17.24
CA GLN A 64 -13.07 -9.83 17.79
C GLN A 64 -14.18 -9.59 16.76
N ARG A 65 -13.98 -8.81 15.68
CA ARG A 65 -14.79 -8.87 14.44
C ARG A 65 -13.95 -8.39 13.26
N PRO A 66 -13.78 -9.18 12.18
CA PRO A 66 -13.15 -8.72 10.93
C PRO A 66 -13.83 -7.48 10.30
N GLU A 67 -15.02 -7.14 10.78
CA GLU A 67 -15.85 -6.02 10.33
C GLU A 67 -15.51 -4.69 11.03
N ASP A 68 -14.67 -4.71 12.06
CA ASP A 68 -14.26 -3.51 12.81
C ASP A 68 -13.14 -2.75 12.09
N LEU A 69 -13.53 -2.03 11.03
CA LEU A 69 -12.63 -1.19 10.26
C LEU A 69 -12.02 -0.07 11.11
N GLU A 70 -12.80 0.57 11.98
CA GLU A 70 -12.33 1.67 12.84
C GLU A 70 -11.23 1.18 13.79
N GLY A 71 -11.45 0.05 14.47
CA GLY A 71 -10.43 -0.55 15.33
C GLY A 71 -9.20 -1.01 14.56
N ALA A 72 -9.35 -1.52 13.33
CA ALA A 72 -8.22 -1.87 12.47
C ALA A 72 -7.39 -0.65 12.10
N VAL A 73 -8.02 0.45 11.70
CA VAL A 73 -7.32 1.70 11.35
C VAL A 73 -6.62 2.29 12.58
N ALA A 74 -7.26 2.27 13.76
CA ALA A 74 -6.65 2.77 14.99
C ALA A 74 -5.42 1.94 15.41
N ARG A 75 -5.48 0.60 15.27
CA ARG A 75 -4.33 -0.29 15.52
C ARG A 75 -3.19 -0.04 14.53
N ALA A 76 -3.51 0.06 13.24
CA ALA A 76 -2.53 0.36 12.21
C ALA A 76 -1.84 1.70 12.48
N GLY A 77 -2.60 2.71 12.90
CA GLY A 77 -2.07 4.01 13.33
C GLY A 77 -1.11 3.90 14.52
N ARG A 78 -1.46 3.17 15.59
CA ARG A 78 -0.55 2.94 16.74
C ARG A 78 0.75 2.30 16.31
N ARG A 79 0.68 1.17 15.61
CA ARG A 79 1.87 0.44 15.15
C ARG A 79 2.74 1.29 14.23
N ALA A 80 2.12 2.13 13.40
CA ALA A 80 2.85 3.02 12.51
C ALA A 80 3.61 4.11 13.29
N VAL A 81 3.02 4.66 14.35
CA VAL A 81 3.71 5.60 15.26
C VAL A 81 4.83 4.89 16.01
N GLU A 82 4.58 3.71 16.59
CA GLU A 82 5.60 2.92 17.29
C GLU A 82 6.80 2.62 16.39
N ALA A 83 6.55 2.21 15.14
CA ALA A 83 7.60 1.95 14.17
C ALA A 83 8.35 3.21 13.75
N TYR A 84 7.66 4.35 13.64
CA TYR A 84 8.26 5.65 13.36
C TYR A 84 9.26 6.07 14.46
N GLU A 85 8.85 5.99 15.72
CA GLU A 85 9.69 6.30 16.89
C GLU A 85 10.89 5.34 16.98
N ALA A 86 10.64 4.03 16.84
CA ALA A 86 11.68 3.01 16.97
C ALA A 86 12.78 3.07 15.89
N HIS A 87 12.48 3.66 14.73
CA HIS A 87 13.41 3.73 13.59
C HIS A 87 13.90 5.16 13.32
N GLY A 88 14.01 5.97 14.38
CA GLY A 88 14.66 7.28 14.32
C GLY A 88 13.86 8.30 13.52
N HIS A 89 12.53 8.27 13.63
CA HIS A 89 11.63 9.21 12.97
C HIS A 89 11.70 9.18 11.44
N ASP A 90 11.99 8.02 10.84
CA ASP A 90 11.94 7.84 9.39
C ASP A 90 10.49 7.60 8.92
N PRO A 91 9.90 8.53 8.13
CA PRO A 91 8.53 8.39 7.66
C PRO A 91 8.28 7.17 6.78
N GLN A 92 9.30 6.54 6.21
CA GLN A 92 9.12 5.34 5.38
C GLN A 92 8.49 4.18 6.16
N TYR A 93 8.80 4.06 7.45
CA TYR A 93 8.24 3.00 8.30
C TYR A 93 6.74 3.17 8.56
N ILE A 94 6.23 4.41 8.54
CA ILE A 94 4.78 4.66 8.65
C ILE A 94 4.04 4.05 7.47
N ASP A 95 4.49 4.30 6.24
CA ASP A 95 3.82 3.74 5.05
C ASP A 95 3.93 2.22 5.07
N LEU A 96 5.11 1.69 5.41
CA LEU A 96 5.33 0.26 5.45
C LEU A 96 4.35 -0.48 6.38
N VAL A 97 4.20 0.05 7.59
CA VAL A 97 3.29 -0.53 8.58
C VAL A 97 1.84 -0.37 8.14
N LEU A 98 1.45 0.81 7.66
CA LEU A 98 0.07 1.05 7.22
C LEU A 98 -0.31 0.14 6.04
N ASP A 99 0.57 -0.03 5.06
CA ASP A 99 0.34 -0.93 3.93
C ASP A 99 0.15 -2.36 4.45
N ARG A 100 1.09 -2.87 5.26
CA ARG A 100 1.03 -4.23 5.80
C ARG A 100 -0.24 -4.48 6.61
N GLU A 101 -0.63 -3.57 7.49
CA GLU A 101 -1.83 -3.70 8.32
C GLU A 101 -3.11 -3.63 7.46
N SER A 102 -3.13 -2.77 6.43
CA SER A 102 -4.26 -2.69 5.49
C SER A 102 -4.44 -4.00 4.74
N PHE A 103 -3.33 -4.59 4.24
CA PHE A 103 -3.34 -5.88 3.57
C PHE A 103 -3.81 -7.02 4.48
N ASP A 104 -3.33 -7.05 5.73
CA ASP A 104 -3.73 -8.06 6.71
C ASP A 104 -5.24 -7.97 7.00
N TYR A 105 -5.76 -6.75 7.15
CA TYR A 105 -7.19 -6.51 7.33
C TYR A 105 -8.02 -7.02 6.14
N PHE A 106 -7.67 -6.65 4.90
CA PHE A 106 -8.43 -7.10 3.72
C PHE A 106 -8.40 -8.62 3.56
N TYR A 107 -7.27 -9.26 3.83
CA TYR A 107 -7.16 -10.73 3.80
C TYR A 107 -8.14 -11.38 4.79
N GLN A 108 -8.28 -10.79 5.97
CA GLN A 108 -9.09 -11.36 7.06
C GLN A 108 -10.58 -11.12 6.83
N VAL A 109 -10.95 -9.97 6.26
CA VAL A 109 -12.30 -9.72 5.75
C VAL A 109 -12.63 -10.76 4.68
N ALA A 110 -11.76 -10.95 3.68
CA ALA A 110 -11.97 -11.92 2.60
C ALA A 110 -12.16 -13.34 3.15
N ARG A 111 -11.29 -13.75 4.07
CA ARG A 111 -11.32 -15.08 4.70
C ARG A 111 -12.57 -15.30 5.53
N SER A 112 -12.93 -14.35 6.38
CA SER A 112 -14.06 -14.47 7.30
C SER A 112 -15.40 -14.49 6.58
N ARG A 113 -15.51 -13.72 5.50
CA ARG A 113 -16.72 -13.64 4.65
C ARG A 113 -16.77 -14.73 3.59
N ARG A 114 -15.73 -15.55 3.44
CA ARG A 114 -15.57 -16.52 2.34
C ARG A 114 -15.78 -15.85 0.97
N ALA A 115 -15.23 -14.65 0.83
CA ALA A 115 -15.34 -13.83 -0.36
C ALA A 115 -14.21 -14.19 -1.33
N ASP A 116 -14.44 -15.17 -2.19
CA ASP A 116 -13.40 -15.75 -3.05
C ASP A 116 -12.81 -14.74 -4.04
N PHE A 117 -13.66 -13.88 -4.64
CA PHE A 117 -13.20 -12.81 -5.52
C PHE A 117 -12.30 -11.81 -4.77
N LEU A 118 -12.73 -11.37 -3.59
CA LEU A 118 -11.91 -10.48 -2.75
C LEU A 118 -10.61 -11.16 -2.32
N MET A 119 -10.63 -12.46 -1.99
CA MET A 119 -9.43 -13.21 -1.63
C MET A 119 -8.44 -13.27 -2.79
N GLY A 120 -8.91 -13.54 -4.01
CA GLY A 120 -8.08 -13.53 -5.22
C GLY A 120 -7.49 -12.15 -5.51
N LEU A 121 -8.29 -11.10 -5.32
CA LEU A 121 -7.88 -9.71 -5.52
C LEU A 121 -6.83 -9.28 -4.49
N VAL A 122 -7.02 -9.59 -3.20
CA VAL A 122 -6.05 -9.29 -2.13
C VAL A 122 -4.72 -10.00 -2.36
N ARG A 123 -4.74 -11.28 -2.80
CA ARG A 123 -3.52 -12.01 -3.18
C ARG A 123 -2.81 -11.32 -4.34
N THR A 124 -3.57 -10.93 -5.37
CA THR A 124 -3.03 -10.21 -6.53
C THR A 124 -2.43 -8.87 -6.14
N MET A 125 -3.09 -8.11 -5.28
CA MET A 125 -2.57 -6.85 -4.75
C MET A 125 -1.26 -7.06 -3.97
N ALA A 126 -1.15 -8.12 -3.15
CA ALA A 126 0.06 -8.42 -2.39
C ALA A 126 1.22 -8.79 -3.32
N ASP A 127 0.99 -9.66 -4.31
CA ASP A 127 2.02 -10.09 -5.26
C ASP A 127 2.53 -8.93 -6.14
N LEU A 128 1.62 -8.12 -6.69
CA LEU A 128 2.01 -6.97 -7.52
C LEU A 128 2.74 -5.90 -6.71
N THR A 129 2.31 -5.66 -5.47
CA THR A 129 3.02 -4.76 -4.56
C THR A 129 4.42 -5.29 -4.25
N ASN A 130 4.56 -6.59 -4.00
CA ASN A 130 5.86 -7.23 -3.80
C ASN A 130 6.78 -7.13 -5.03
N ILE A 131 6.23 -7.29 -6.24
CA ILE A 131 6.98 -7.08 -7.48
C ILE A 131 7.52 -5.64 -7.56
N LEU A 132 6.69 -4.64 -7.24
CA LEU A 132 7.10 -3.23 -7.23
C LEU A 132 8.13 -2.92 -6.14
N ILE A 133 7.95 -3.48 -4.94
CA ILE A 133 8.92 -3.39 -3.83
C ILE A 133 10.26 -3.96 -4.29
N CYS A 134 10.29 -5.20 -4.81
CA CYS A 134 11.52 -5.82 -5.28
C CYS A 134 12.20 -4.99 -6.37
N MET A 135 11.44 -4.50 -7.35
CA MET A 135 11.95 -3.64 -8.42
C MET A 135 12.64 -2.38 -7.85
N ARG A 136 11.98 -1.68 -6.93
CA ARG A 136 12.50 -0.45 -6.30
C ARG A 136 13.72 -0.74 -5.44
N LEU A 137 13.66 -1.75 -4.58
CA LEU A 137 14.74 -2.10 -3.65
C LEU A 137 16.00 -2.56 -4.39
N ARG A 138 15.86 -3.36 -5.44
CA ARG A 138 16.98 -3.78 -6.29
C ARG A 138 17.62 -2.60 -7.02
N LEU A 139 16.80 -1.65 -7.50
CA LEU A 139 17.29 -0.44 -8.17
C LEU A 139 18.16 0.42 -7.25
N ILE A 140 17.84 0.49 -5.95
CA ILE A 140 18.60 1.25 -4.95
C ILE A 140 19.62 0.39 -4.17
N GLY A 141 19.82 -0.87 -4.56
CA GLY A 141 20.83 -1.75 -3.97
C GLY A 141 20.55 -2.19 -2.53
N LYS A 142 19.27 -2.29 -2.11
CA LYS A 142 18.91 -2.78 -0.77
C LYS A 142 19.01 -4.30 -0.67
N SER A 143 19.39 -4.79 0.50
CA SER A 143 19.64 -6.21 0.75
C SER A 143 18.37 -7.06 0.78
N ALA A 144 18.54 -8.38 0.62
CA ALA A 144 17.47 -9.36 0.76
C ALA A 144 16.85 -9.35 2.17
N ASP A 145 17.63 -9.02 3.22
CA ASP A 145 17.12 -8.91 4.58
C ASP A 145 16.13 -7.75 4.71
N PHE A 146 16.46 -6.59 4.12
CA PHE A 146 15.52 -5.47 4.10
C PHE A 146 14.26 -5.81 3.27
N ALA A 147 14.42 -6.51 2.15
CA ALA A 147 13.28 -6.99 1.38
C ALA A 147 12.39 -7.94 2.21
N ARG A 148 12.97 -8.84 2.99
CA ARG A 148 12.23 -9.78 3.85
C ARG A 148 11.28 -9.07 4.82
N ASP A 149 11.72 -7.96 5.39
CA ASP A 149 10.94 -7.18 6.36
C ASP A 149 9.80 -6.40 5.68
N VAL A 150 10.00 -6.04 4.41
CA VAL A 150 9.11 -5.15 3.67
C VAL A 150 8.09 -5.91 2.81
N LEU A 151 8.41 -7.13 2.37
CA LEU A 151 7.52 -7.91 1.52
C LEU A 151 6.23 -8.31 2.27
N LEU A 152 5.12 -8.09 1.61
CA LEU A 152 3.79 -8.43 2.09
C LEU A 152 3.58 -9.94 2.09
N PRO A 153 2.94 -10.48 3.14
CA PRO A 153 2.66 -11.90 3.22
C PRO A 153 1.36 -12.27 2.46
N ARG A 154 1.11 -13.58 2.31
CA ARG A 154 -0.18 -14.16 1.86
C ARG A 154 -0.61 -13.81 0.42
N GLY A 155 0.35 -13.47 -0.43
CA GLY A 155 0.19 -13.51 -1.88
C GLY A 155 0.09 -14.94 -2.43
N SER A 156 -0.05 -15.06 -3.75
CA SER A 156 0.04 -16.33 -4.48
C SER A 156 1.48 -16.69 -4.86
N VAL A 157 2.39 -15.69 -4.91
CA VAL A 157 3.82 -15.92 -5.07
C VAL A 157 4.43 -16.34 -3.73
N ASP A 158 5.16 -17.45 -3.73
CA ASP A 158 5.91 -17.88 -2.55
C ASP A 158 6.98 -16.84 -2.19
N ARG A 159 6.81 -16.23 -1.02
CA ARG A 159 7.68 -15.14 -0.54
C ARG A 159 9.10 -15.64 -0.28
N ASP A 160 9.26 -16.83 0.27
CA ASP A 160 10.58 -17.34 0.64
C ASP A 160 11.34 -17.77 -0.63
N ALA A 161 10.64 -18.31 -1.64
CA ALA A 161 11.18 -18.56 -2.96
C ALA A 161 11.57 -17.26 -3.69
N LEU A 162 10.74 -16.22 -3.61
CA LEU A 162 11.05 -14.89 -4.17
C LEU A 162 12.29 -14.27 -3.51
N LEU A 163 12.41 -14.38 -2.19
CA LEU A 163 13.59 -13.93 -1.44
C LEU A 163 14.84 -14.71 -1.78
N ALA A 164 14.72 -16.03 -2.04
CA ALA A 164 15.87 -16.86 -2.42
C ALA A 164 16.51 -16.39 -3.75
N VAL A 165 15.69 -15.92 -4.70
CA VAL A 165 16.19 -15.39 -5.98
C VAL A 165 16.48 -13.88 -5.94
N TYR A 166 16.15 -13.19 -4.85
CA TYR A 166 16.29 -11.72 -4.76
C TYR A 166 17.73 -11.24 -4.89
N GLY A 167 18.74 -12.05 -4.52
CA GLY A 167 20.16 -11.69 -4.66
C GLY A 167 20.73 -11.92 -6.07
N GLU A 168 19.99 -12.64 -6.92
CA GLU A 168 20.48 -13.06 -8.25
C GLU A 168 20.58 -11.88 -9.22
N PRO A 169 21.35 -11.98 -10.32
CA PRO A 169 21.35 -10.98 -11.40
C PRO A 169 19.95 -10.73 -11.96
N ASP A 170 19.71 -9.54 -12.53
CA ASP A 170 18.38 -9.10 -13.00
C ASP A 170 17.70 -10.14 -13.91
N ASP A 171 18.40 -10.69 -14.89
CA ASP A 171 17.83 -11.69 -15.82
C ASP A 171 17.35 -12.96 -15.11
N ALA A 172 18.08 -13.41 -14.09
CA ALA A 172 17.74 -14.58 -13.29
C ALA A 172 16.57 -14.28 -12.34
N PHE A 173 16.61 -13.12 -11.67
CA PHE A 173 15.53 -12.66 -10.80
C PHE A 173 14.20 -12.55 -11.56
N TRP A 174 14.19 -11.89 -12.72
CA TRP A 174 12.95 -11.71 -13.49
C TRP A 174 12.45 -13.01 -14.13
N SER A 175 13.34 -13.96 -14.40
CA SER A 175 12.94 -15.28 -14.92
C SER A 175 12.14 -16.10 -13.92
N PHE A 176 12.19 -15.80 -12.62
CA PHE A 176 11.34 -16.41 -11.59
C PHE A 176 9.85 -16.30 -11.93
N PHE A 177 9.41 -15.14 -12.44
CA PHE A 177 7.99 -14.89 -12.70
C PHE A 177 7.44 -15.66 -13.91
N LYS A 178 8.29 -16.22 -14.78
CA LYS A 178 7.88 -17.02 -15.96
C LYS A 178 7.07 -18.26 -15.60
N HIS A 179 7.25 -18.76 -14.37
CA HIS A 179 6.54 -19.93 -13.85
C HIS A 179 5.37 -19.56 -12.94
N THR A 180 4.95 -18.29 -12.93
CA THR A 180 3.85 -17.77 -12.13
C THR A 180 2.75 -17.19 -13.01
N SER A 181 1.61 -16.82 -12.43
CA SER A 181 0.56 -16.04 -13.11
C SER A 181 1.05 -14.66 -13.58
N TYR A 182 2.23 -14.22 -13.13
CA TYR A 182 2.78 -12.90 -13.40
C TYR A 182 3.79 -12.85 -14.55
N ASP A 183 4.01 -13.94 -15.30
CA ASP A 183 4.91 -13.96 -16.47
C ASP A 183 4.61 -12.80 -17.45
N ARG A 184 3.37 -12.77 -17.95
CA ARG A 184 2.95 -11.77 -18.94
C ARG A 184 2.99 -10.32 -18.43
N PRO A 185 2.44 -9.96 -17.25
CA PRO A 185 2.53 -8.58 -16.76
C PRO A 185 3.97 -8.15 -16.45
N VAL A 186 4.83 -9.03 -15.95
CA VAL A 186 6.24 -8.72 -15.69
C VAL A 186 7.01 -8.51 -16.99
N ASP A 187 6.87 -9.40 -17.98
CA ASP A 187 7.51 -9.24 -19.30
C ASP A 187 7.08 -7.92 -19.98
N GLN A 188 5.78 -7.59 -19.92
CA GLN A 188 5.27 -6.31 -20.43
C GLN A 188 5.88 -5.12 -19.70
N ALA A 189 5.98 -5.18 -18.37
CA ALA A 189 6.53 -4.09 -17.56
C ALA A 189 8.03 -3.88 -17.83
N LEU A 190 8.79 -4.97 -17.99
CA LEU A 190 10.21 -4.91 -18.34
C LEU A 190 10.44 -4.31 -19.73
N ARG A 191 9.62 -4.67 -20.72
CA ARG A 191 9.67 -4.07 -22.06
C ARG A 191 9.35 -2.57 -22.00
N ALA A 192 8.28 -2.19 -21.30
CA ALA A 192 7.90 -0.78 -21.16
C ALA A 192 9.01 0.05 -20.50
N ARG A 193 9.67 -0.49 -19.48
CA ARG A 193 10.83 0.15 -18.83
C ARG A 193 12.01 0.28 -19.78
N ARG A 194 12.35 -0.78 -20.52
CA ARG A 194 13.47 -0.77 -21.47
C ARG A 194 13.26 0.26 -22.58
N ASP A 195 12.04 0.33 -23.11
CA ASP A 195 11.73 1.19 -24.25
C ASP A 195 11.62 2.67 -23.85
N SER A 196 11.18 2.97 -22.62
CA SER A 196 11.05 4.34 -22.11
C SER A 196 12.23 4.84 -21.27
N GLY A 197 13.05 3.93 -20.72
CA GLY A 197 14.05 4.23 -19.69
C GLY A 197 13.46 4.58 -18.32
N SER A 198 12.13 4.57 -18.15
CA SER A 198 11.44 5.08 -16.97
C SER A 198 10.96 3.97 -16.05
N LEU A 199 11.24 4.10 -14.74
CA LEU A 199 10.65 3.22 -13.72
C LEU A 199 9.13 3.36 -13.71
N SER A 200 8.61 4.58 -13.90
CA SER A 200 7.17 4.85 -13.94
C SER A 200 6.46 3.99 -14.99
N ALA A 201 7.09 3.73 -16.13
CA ALA A 201 6.52 2.86 -17.17
C ALA A 201 6.35 1.40 -16.69
N PHE A 202 7.30 0.88 -15.91
CA PHE A 202 7.17 -0.43 -15.27
C PHE A 202 5.98 -0.43 -14.31
N GLU A 203 5.94 0.55 -13.40
CA GLU A 203 4.91 0.64 -12.37
C GLU A 203 3.51 0.75 -12.99
N ASN A 204 3.39 1.54 -14.06
CA ASN A 204 2.13 1.73 -14.78
C ASN A 204 1.58 0.42 -15.35
N VAL A 205 2.43 -0.44 -15.92
CA VAL A 205 2.00 -1.74 -16.47
C VAL A 205 1.52 -2.67 -15.35
N ILE A 206 2.24 -2.72 -14.23
CA ILE A 206 1.87 -3.53 -13.07
C ILE A 206 0.56 -3.05 -12.45
N GLN A 207 0.39 -1.73 -12.27
CA GLN A 207 -0.86 -1.14 -11.76
C GLN A 207 -2.04 -1.36 -12.71
N ALA A 208 -1.82 -1.26 -14.02
CA ALA A 208 -2.84 -1.56 -15.02
C ALA A 208 -3.25 -3.05 -15.02
N HIS A 209 -2.38 -3.96 -14.57
CA HIS A 209 -2.75 -5.35 -14.36
C HIS A 209 -3.70 -5.52 -13.17
N LEU A 210 -3.44 -4.83 -12.05
CA LEU A 210 -4.35 -4.82 -10.90
C LEU A 210 -5.73 -4.25 -11.24
N ALA A 211 -5.76 -3.12 -11.96
CA ALA A 211 -7.01 -2.50 -12.38
C ALA A 211 -7.86 -3.44 -13.26
N ARG A 212 -7.22 -4.21 -14.14
CA ARG A 212 -7.90 -5.23 -14.96
C ARG A 212 -8.45 -6.38 -14.11
N ALA A 213 -7.66 -6.89 -13.17
CA ALA A 213 -8.12 -7.94 -12.25
C ALA A 213 -9.33 -7.48 -11.41
N ALA A 214 -9.35 -6.21 -10.96
CA ALA A 214 -10.49 -5.64 -10.28
C ALA A 214 -11.72 -5.51 -11.20
N ALA A 215 -11.52 -5.10 -12.46
CA ALA A 215 -12.58 -4.91 -13.44
C ALA A 215 -13.32 -6.20 -13.81
N GLU A 216 -12.69 -7.37 -13.66
CA GLU A 216 -13.34 -8.68 -13.86
C GLU A 216 -14.57 -8.85 -12.95
N GLY A 217 -14.55 -8.27 -11.74
CA GLY A 217 -15.69 -8.29 -10.82
C GLY A 217 -16.93 -7.55 -11.36
N GLY A 218 -16.74 -6.58 -12.26
CA GLY A 218 -17.84 -5.87 -12.92
C GLY A 218 -18.59 -6.71 -13.96
N MET A 219 -18.06 -7.86 -14.36
CA MET A 219 -18.69 -8.79 -15.31
C MET A 219 -19.61 -9.80 -14.62
N ILE A 220 -19.70 -9.77 -13.29
CA ILE A 220 -20.56 -10.65 -12.50
C ILE A 220 -21.95 -10.00 -12.37
N ASP A 221 -23.02 -10.76 -12.66
CA ASP A 221 -24.38 -10.20 -12.72
C ASP A 221 -24.94 -9.77 -11.36
N MET A 222 -24.61 -10.50 -10.29
CA MET A 222 -25.09 -10.24 -8.92
C MET A 222 -24.01 -10.58 -7.90
N GLY A 223 -23.91 -9.76 -6.85
CA GLY A 223 -22.99 -9.99 -5.74
C GLY A 223 -22.37 -8.70 -5.22
N TYR A 224 -21.33 -8.85 -4.40
CA TYR A 224 -20.54 -7.71 -3.91
C TYR A 224 -19.43 -7.32 -4.91
N GLU A 225 -19.12 -8.21 -5.85
CA GLU A 225 -18.04 -8.08 -6.82
C GLU A 225 -18.20 -6.87 -7.75
N PRO A 226 -19.39 -6.59 -8.33
CA PRO A 226 -19.55 -5.40 -9.17
C PRO A 226 -19.41 -4.09 -8.38
N VAL A 227 -19.87 -4.09 -7.13
CA VAL A 227 -19.74 -2.95 -6.22
C VAL A 227 -18.28 -2.70 -5.86
N LEU A 228 -17.53 -3.78 -5.58
CA LEU A 228 -16.10 -3.71 -5.30
C LEU A 228 -15.30 -3.22 -6.53
N ALA A 229 -15.60 -3.74 -7.72
CA ALA A 229 -14.98 -3.31 -8.97
C ALA A 229 -15.22 -1.82 -9.23
N TYR A 230 -16.47 -1.35 -9.03
CA TYR A 230 -16.80 0.07 -9.12
C TYR A 230 -16.01 0.91 -8.10
N LEU A 231 -15.95 0.48 -6.84
CA LEU A 231 -15.22 1.19 -5.79
C LEU A 231 -13.72 1.32 -6.12
N MET A 232 -13.10 0.24 -6.60
CA MET A 232 -11.69 0.27 -7.00
C MET A 232 -11.42 1.18 -8.19
N ALA A 233 -12.34 1.20 -9.17
CA ALA A 233 -12.23 2.12 -10.30
C ALA A 233 -12.32 3.59 -9.84
N ARG A 234 -13.21 3.88 -8.89
CA ARG A 234 -13.35 5.23 -8.30
C ARG A 234 -12.14 5.63 -7.46
N GLU A 235 -11.52 4.70 -6.75
CA GLU A 235 -10.28 4.95 -6.01
C GLU A 235 -9.12 5.27 -6.96
N ASP A 236 -8.93 4.48 -8.03
CA ASP A 236 -7.90 4.75 -9.04
C ASP A 236 -8.13 6.10 -9.74
N GLU A 237 -9.37 6.45 -10.04
CA GLU A 237 -9.71 7.78 -10.59
C GLU A 237 -9.35 8.91 -9.62
N ALA A 238 -9.69 8.77 -8.33
CA ALA A 238 -9.35 9.74 -7.31
C ALA A 238 -7.82 9.89 -7.14
N ASP A 239 -7.09 8.79 -7.20
CA ASP A 239 -5.62 8.76 -7.13
C ASP A 239 -4.97 9.44 -8.35
N ARG A 240 -5.51 9.21 -9.55
CA ARG A 240 -5.06 9.90 -10.77
C ARG A 240 -5.32 11.40 -10.69
N LEU A 241 -6.51 11.82 -10.27
CA LEU A 241 -6.85 13.23 -10.07
C LEU A 241 -5.92 13.88 -9.03
N ARG A 242 -5.65 13.19 -7.91
CA ARG A 242 -4.72 13.65 -6.89
C ARG A 242 -3.32 13.86 -7.47
N ARG A 243 -2.80 12.91 -8.25
CA ARG A 243 -1.49 13.04 -8.93
C ARG A 243 -1.45 14.24 -9.87
N ILE A 244 -2.52 14.47 -10.66
CA ILE A 244 -2.66 15.66 -11.52
C ILE A 244 -2.61 16.94 -10.69
N PHE A 245 -3.40 17.02 -9.62
CA PHE A 245 -3.49 18.22 -8.79
C PHE A 245 -2.18 18.51 -8.07
N VAL A 246 -1.52 17.50 -7.50
CA VAL A 246 -0.19 17.65 -6.90
C VAL A 246 0.82 18.12 -7.94
N GLY A 247 0.80 17.56 -9.15
CA GLY A 247 1.68 18.00 -10.23
C GLY A 247 1.47 19.46 -10.64
N LYS A 248 0.20 19.88 -10.78
CA LYS A 248 -0.17 21.26 -11.11
C LYS A 248 0.17 22.24 -9.98
N LEU A 249 -0.09 21.87 -8.72
CA LEU A 249 0.24 22.70 -7.55
C LEU A 249 1.74 22.97 -7.46
N ASN A 250 2.56 21.96 -7.79
CA ASN A 250 4.01 22.06 -7.85
C ASN A 250 4.56 22.59 -9.19
N ARG A 251 3.68 23.08 -10.08
CA ARG A 251 4.04 23.66 -11.39
C ARG A 251 4.92 22.74 -12.25
N LEU A 252 4.71 21.42 -12.15
CA LEU A 252 5.44 20.47 -12.98
C LEU A 252 5.00 20.61 -14.45
N PRO A 253 5.93 20.46 -15.42
CA PRO A 253 5.58 20.36 -16.83
C PRO A 253 4.52 19.28 -17.09
N ALA A 254 3.61 19.55 -18.04
CA ALA A 254 2.52 18.63 -18.34
C ALA A 254 3.02 17.26 -18.77
N GLU A 255 4.16 17.20 -19.45
CA GLU A 255 4.83 15.98 -19.91
C GLU A 255 5.23 15.09 -18.72
N ILE A 256 5.79 15.70 -17.67
CA ILE A 256 6.18 14.99 -16.44
C ILE A 256 4.95 14.51 -15.68
N VAL A 257 3.88 15.31 -15.63
CA VAL A 257 2.62 14.89 -15.01
C VAL A 257 2.01 13.71 -15.78
N ARG A 258 2.01 13.75 -17.12
CA ARG A 258 1.52 12.64 -17.96
C ARG A 258 2.33 11.36 -17.76
N GLU A 259 3.66 11.46 -17.68
CA GLU A 259 4.52 10.30 -17.45
C GLU A 259 4.22 9.60 -16.10
N ARG A 260 3.91 10.40 -15.08
CA ARG A 260 3.57 9.92 -13.72
C ARG A 260 2.14 9.40 -13.57
N LEU A 261 1.29 9.56 -14.59
CA LEU A 261 -0.06 9.02 -14.59
C LEU A 261 -0.05 7.62 -15.19
N CYS A 262 -0.68 6.67 -14.50
CA CYS A 262 -0.90 5.34 -15.05
C CYS A 262 -1.82 5.46 -16.28
N GLY A 263 -1.28 5.19 -17.47
CA GLY A 263 -2.02 5.27 -18.72
C GLY A 263 -2.62 3.92 -19.12
N THR A 264 -3.90 3.71 -18.84
CA THR A 264 -4.79 2.88 -19.68
C THR A 264 -6.04 3.69 -19.92
N HIS A 265 -6.07 4.45 -21.00
CA HIS A 265 -7.22 4.79 -21.86
C HIS A 265 -6.65 5.59 -23.04
N ALA A 266 -6.27 4.85 -24.09
CA ALA A 266 -6.33 5.30 -25.47
C ALA A 266 -7.28 4.35 -26.19
#